data_AF-A0AAT9L7W3-F1
#
_entry.id   AF-A0AAT9L7W3-F1
#
_cell.length_a   1.000
_cell.length_b   1.000
_cell.length_c   1.000
_cell.angle_alpha   90.00
_cell.angle_beta   90.00
_cell.angle_gamma   90.00
#
_symmetry.space_group_name_H-M   'P 1'
#
loop_
_entity.id
_entity.type
_entity.pdbx_description
1 polymer ?
#
loop_
_entity_poly.entity_id
_entity_poly.type
_entity_poly.pdbx_seq_one_letter_code
_entity_poly.pdbx_strand_id
1 'polypeptide(L)'
;MRRTGTTRRGALTATGALALGAVLTGCGDDDKSPGRSGPVRTEAEAVRAEKKLRTTAAHTAALTLAHYDLAAGAHPDLAEGLAPLRAAVREHTEALSAGGGKAAAPPAAGPVSTDATAALKELAAAERRRADAHAEALLTAEPELARLLASVAGAAAAHAYLLTELAKETSS
;
A
#
# COMPACT_ATOMS: atom_id res chain seq x y z
N MET A 1 21.65 -56.76 0.26
CA MET A 1 22.58 -56.02 1.15
C MET A 1 21.79 -55.60 2.38
N ARG A 2 21.65 -56.45 3.40
CA ARG A 2 22.42 -56.46 4.67
C ARG A 2 22.59 -55.08 5.32
N ARG A 3 22.16 -55.07 6.58
CA ARG A 3 21.99 -54.00 7.56
C ARG A 3 23.28 -53.83 8.38
N THR A 4 23.72 -52.59 8.59
CA THR A 4 24.71 -52.13 9.60
C THR A 4 24.34 -50.66 9.90
N GLY A 5 24.05 -50.16 11.09
CA GLY A 5 24.29 -50.63 12.46
C GLY A 5 25.27 -49.68 13.17
N THR A 6 24.81 -48.54 13.70
CA THR A 6 25.51 -47.82 14.78
C THR A 6 24.53 -47.30 15.83
N THR A 7 24.53 -47.99 16.95
CA THR A 7 23.97 -47.58 18.24
C THR A 7 25.04 -46.80 19.01
N ARG A 8 24.72 -45.62 19.57
CA ARG A 8 24.86 -45.22 20.99
C ARG A 8 25.10 -43.72 21.22
N ARG A 9 24.41 -43.23 22.27
CA ARG A 9 24.66 -42.08 23.17
C ARG A 9 24.23 -40.71 22.60
N GLY A 10 23.45 -39.88 23.29
CA GLY A 10 23.17 -39.82 24.72
C GLY A 10 21.74 -39.39 25.04
N ALA A 11 21.26 -39.90 26.16
CA ALA A 11 20.08 -39.42 26.85
C ALA A 11 20.39 -38.02 27.43
N LEU A 12 19.52 -37.06 27.13
CA LEU A 12 19.38 -35.83 27.91
C LEU A 12 17.90 -35.70 28.25
N THR A 13 17.53 -36.38 29.33
CA THR A 13 16.42 -35.98 30.19
C THR A 13 16.82 -34.68 30.87
N ALA A 14 16.29 -33.56 30.38
CA ALA A 14 16.21 -32.32 31.15
C ALA A 14 14.72 -31.96 31.27
N THR A 15 14.14 -32.40 32.37
CA THR A 15 12.84 -31.98 32.86
C THR A 15 12.91 -30.49 33.15
N GLY A 16 12.26 -29.69 32.32
CA GLY A 16 12.11 -28.25 32.51
C GLY A 16 10.74 -27.84 32.01
N ALA A 17 9.73 -28.01 32.86
CA ALA A 17 8.42 -27.42 32.65
C ALA A 17 8.52 -25.91 32.90
N LEU A 18 8.43 -25.12 31.83
CA LEU A 18 7.92 -23.76 31.92
C LEU A 18 6.79 -23.62 30.91
N ALA A 19 5.70 -23.06 31.42
CA ALA A 19 4.38 -23.08 30.84
C ALA A 19 4.27 -22.32 29.52
N LEU A 20 3.27 -22.73 28.76
CA LEU A 20 2.67 -22.05 27.62
C LEU A 20 2.46 -20.56 27.90
N GLY A 21 2.93 -19.72 26.99
CA GLY A 21 2.70 -18.28 27.01
C GLY A 21 3.41 -17.54 25.89
N ALA A 22 3.51 -18.12 24.69
CA ALA A 22 3.89 -17.36 23.51
C ALA A 22 2.70 -16.51 23.05
N VAL A 23 2.42 -15.45 23.80
CA VAL A 23 1.64 -14.34 23.29
C VAL A 23 2.65 -13.49 22.51
N LEU A 24 2.43 -13.33 21.21
CA LEU A 24 3.00 -12.22 20.46
C LEU A 24 2.54 -10.95 21.18
N THR A 25 3.41 -10.38 22.02
CA THR A 25 3.16 -9.11 22.69
C THR A 25 3.06 -8.06 21.60
N GLY A 26 1.82 -7.68 21.31
CA GLY A 26 1.48 -6.64 20.37
C GLY A 26 2.16 -5.33 20.74
N CYS A 27 2.52 -4.61 19.69
CA CYS A 27 2.96 -3.23 19.68
C CYS A 27 2.06 -2.33 20.56
N GLY A 28 2.65 -1.72 21.59
CA GLY A 28 2.09 -0.54 22.27
C GLY A 28 2.19 -0.61 23.79
N ASP A 29 3.35 -0.29 24.35
CA ASP A 29 3.43 0.17 25.75
C ASP A 29 2.80 1.57 25.83
N ASP A 30 1.80 1.70 26.71
CA ASP A 30 1.18 2.99 27.07
C ASP A 30 2.10 3.74 28.05
N ASP A 31 3.22 4.27 27.56
CA ASP A 31 3.93 5.32 28.28
C ASP A 31 3.19 6.64 28.08
N LYS A 32 2.54 7.11 29.14
CA LYS A 32 1.95 8.45 29.27
C LYS A 32 3.05 9.51 29.07
N SER A 33 3.32 9.84 27.81
CA SER A 33 4.00 11.07 27.41
C SER A 33 3.03 12.24 27.58
N PRO A 34 3.37 13.30 28.35
CA PRO A 34 2.56 14.52 28.35
C PRO A 34 2.92 15.33 27.10
N GLY A 35 2.38 14.92 25.95
CA GLY A 35 2.76 15.45 24.65
C GLY A 35 1.57 15.81 23.79
N ARG A 36 1.24 17.12 23.79
CA ARG A 36 0.31 17.82 22.90
C ARG A 36 -1.18 17.56 23.17
N SER A 37 -1.73 18.36 24.09
CA SER A 37 -3.16 18.64 24.19
C SER A 37 -3.65 19.40 22.94
N GLY A 38 -3.82 18.68 21.83
CA GLY A 38 -4.76 19.11 20.81
C GLY A 38 -6.20 19.02 21.35
N PRO A 39 -7.18 19.70 20.73
CA PRO A 39 -8.57 19.52 21.12
C PRO A 39 -8.92 18.03 20.99
N VAL A 40 -9.40 17.42 22.08
CA VAL A 40 -9.91 16.05 22.08
C VAL A 40 -11.11 16.03 21.14
N ARG A 41 -10.97 15.37 19.99
CA ARG A 41 -12.09 15.16 19.07
C ARG A 41 -13.10 14.26 19.74
N THR A 42 -14.38 14.55 19.49
CA THR A 42 -15.43 13.59 19.82
C THR A 42 -15.28 12.33 18.96
N GLU A 43 -15.76 11.18 19.43
CA GLU A 43 -15.77 9.93 18.65
C GLU A 43 -16.43 10.13 17.28
N ALA A 44 -17.54 10.87 17.23
CA ALA A 44 -18.23 11.19 15.99
C ALA A 44 -17.38 12.02 15.02
N GLU A 45 -16.52 12.92 15.52
CA GLU A 45 -15.57 13.67 14.69
C GLU A 45 -14.42 12.79 14.19
N ALA A 46 -13.90 11.89 15.03
CA ALA A 46 -12.88 10.92 14.64
C ALA A 46 -13.37 10.00 13.52
N VAL A 47 -14.56 9.42 13.68
CA VAL A 47 -15.21 8.57 12.66
C VAL A 47 -15.42 9.33 11.35
N ARG A 48 -15.88 10.59 11.41
CA ARG A 48 -16.06 11.43 10.21
C ARG A 48 -14.72 11.75 9.53
N ALA A 49 -13.69 12.05 10.30
CA ALA A 49 -12.35 12.34 9.78
C ALA A 49 -11.75 11.10 9.10
N GLU A 50 -11.85 9.92 9.73
CA GLU A 50 -11.37 8.66 9.16
C GLU A 50 -12.12 8.29 7.88
N LYS A 51 -13.45 8.45 7.85
CA LYS A 51 -14.26 8.25 6.63
C LYS A 51 -13.84 9.20 5.51
N LYS A 52 -13.57 10.46 5.83
CA LYS A 52 -13.07 11.45 4.86
C LYS A 52 -11.71 11.03 4.31
N LEU A 53 -10.78 10.59 5.18
CA LEU A 53 -9.47 10.09 4.77
C LEU A 53 -9.59 8.89 3.82
N ARG A 54 -10.42 7.88 4.15
CA ARG A 54 -10.69 6.74 3.26
C ARG A 54 -11.24 7.18 1.90
N THR A 55 -12.22 8.10 1.91
CA THR A 55 -12.85 8.61 0.68
C THR A 55 -11.82 9.32 -0.20
N THR A 56 -10.99 10.20 0.37
CA THR A 56 -9.93 10.89 -0.36
C THR A 56 -8.89 9.92 -0.89
N ALA A 57 -8.45 8.95 -0.08
CA ALA A 57 -7.46 7.96 -0.49
C ALA A 57 -7.96 7.08 -1.64
N ALA A 58 -9.19 6.58 -1.55
CA ALA A 58 -9.83 5.81 -2.61
C ALA A 58 -9.99 6.63 -3.90
N HIS A 59 -10.37 7.91 -3.77
CA HIS A 59 -10.47 8.82 -4.91
C HIS A 59 -9.12 9.04 -5.61
N THR A 60 -8.04 9.26 -4.85
CA THR A 60 -6.69 9.38 -5.42
C THR A 60 -6.26 8.11 -6.14
N ALA A 61 -6.51 6.93 -5.55
CA ALA A 61 -6.20 5.65 -6.19
C ALA A 61 -7.00 5.43 -7.50
N ALA A 62 -8.30 5.77 -7.49
CA ALA A 62 -9.16 5.68 -8.66
C ALA A 62 -8.72 6.62 -9.80
N LEU A 63 -8.24 7.83 -9.49
CA LEU A 63 -7.68 8.74 -10.48
C LEU A 63 -6.39 8.19 -11.12
N THR A 64 -5.51 7.59 -10.31
CA THR A 64 -4.32 6.93 -10.85
C THR A 64 -4.71 5.75 -11.74
N LEU A 65 -5.70 4.95 -11.34
CA LEU A 65 -6.20 3.83 -12.16
C LEU A 65 -6.70 4.31 -13.53
N ALA A 66 -7.47 5.41 -13.56
CA ALA A 66 -7.96 6.00 -14.80
C ALA A 66 -6.81 6.49 -15.71
N HIS A 67 -5.73 7.07 -15.15
CA HIS A 67 -4.54 7.41 -15.94
C HIS A 67 -3.86 6.17 -16.52
N TYR A 68 -3.79 5.06 -15.79
CA TYR A 68 -3.27 3.79 -16.33
C TYR A 68 -4.12 3.27 -17.49
N ASP A 69 -5.45 3.31 -17.37
CA ASP A 69 -6.35 2.88 -18.44
C ASP A 69 -6.20 3.75 -19.70
N LEU A 70 -6.08 5.08 -19.53
CA LEU A 70 -5.83 6.00 -20.65
C LEU A 70 -4.47 5.74 -21.31
N ALA A 71 -3.41 5.54 -20.52
CA ALA A 71 -2.08 5.27 -21.05
C ALA A 71 -2.03 3.94 -21.82
N ALA A 72 -2.65 2.88 -21.30
CA ALA A 72 -2.75 1.59 -21.98
C ALA A 72 -3.59 1.67 -23.27
N GLY A 73 -4.62 2.52 -23.31
CA GLY A 73 -5.40 2.77 -24.52
C GLY A 73 -4.66 3.58 -25.58
N ALA A 74 -3.87 4.57 -25.16
CA ALA A 74 -3.07 5.42 -26.05
C ALA A 74 -1.83 4.70 -26.58
N HIS A 75 -1.26 3.78 -25.81
CA HIS A 75 -0.01 3.06 -26.10
C HIS A 75 -0.21 1.54 -25.97
N PRO A 76 -0.80 0.87 -26.98
CA PRO A 76 -1.07 -0.57 -26.91
C PRO A 76 0.17 -1.44 -26.66
N ASP A 77 1.33 -1.03 -27.17
CA ASP A 77 2.61 -1.73 -26.98
C ASP A 77 3.05 -1.76 -25.50
N LEU A 78 2.58 -0.81 -24.68
CA LEU A 78 2.85 -0.76 -23.24
C LEU A 78 1.79 -1.50 -22.41
N ALA A 79 0.65 -1.86 -22.99
CA ALA A 79 -0.51 -2.33 -22.24
C ALA A 79 -0.22 -3.62 -21.45
N GLU A 80 0.52 -4.55 -22.04
CA GLU A 80 0.91 -5.80 -21.37
C GLU A 80 1.88 -5.53 -20.20
N GLY A 81 2.85 -4.64 -20.37
CA GLY A 81 3.79 -4.25 -19.32
C GLY A 81 3.13 -3.50 -18.16
N LEU A 82 2.09 -2.70 -18.45
CA LEU A 82 1.35 -1.94 -17.44
C LEU A 82 0.28 -2.76 -16.71
N ALA A 83 -0.16 -3.89 -17.26
CA ALA A 83 -1.26 -4.68 -16.71
C ALA A 83 -1.07 -5.10 -15.24
N PRO A 84 0.09 -5.59 -14.78
CA PRO A 84 0.30 -5.95 -13.38
C PRO A 84 0.17 -4.75 -12.43
N LEU A 85 0.76 -3.60 -12.80
CA LEU A 85 0.68 -2.38 -11.99
C LEU A 85 -0.77 -1.89 -11.90
N ARG A 86 -1.48 -1.90 -13.03
CA ARG A 86 -2.90 -1.51 -13.11
C ARG A 86 -3.80 -2.42 -12.26
N ALA A 87 -3.53 -3.72 -12.24
CA ALA A 87 -4.25 -4.67 -11.39
C ALA A 87 -4.04 -4.35 -9.90
N ALA A 88 -2.80 -4.12 -9.47
CA ALA A 88 -2.50 -3.73 -8.09
C ALA A 88 -3.18 -2.41 -7.69
N VAL A 89 -3.20 -1.38 -8.56
CA VAL A 89 -3.89 -0.11 -8.26
C VAL A 89 -5.40 -0.29 -8.07
N ARG A 90 -6.03 -1.18 -8.84
CA ARG A 90 -7.44 -1.54 -8.67
C ARG A 90 -7.69 -2.21 -7.32
N GLU A 91 -6.86 -3.18 -6.93
CA GLU A 91 -6.95 -3.83 -5.61
C GLU A 91 -6.76 -2.83 -4.46
N HIS A 92 -5.80 -1.89 -4.58
CA HIS A 92 -5.64 -0.81 -3.62
C HIS A 92 -6.89 0.08 -3.53
N THR A 93 -7.51 0.39 -4.67
CA THR A 93 -8.74 1.20 -4.72
C THR A 93 -9.90 0.50 -4.01
N GLU A 94 -10.05 -0.81 -4.22
CA GLU A 94 -11.05 -1.64 -3.54
C GLU A 94 -10.81 -1.69 -2.03
N ALA A 95 -9.56 -1.94 -1.60
CA ALA A 95 -9.18 -1.99 -0.19
C ALA A 95 -9.45 -0.65 0.53
N LEU A 96 -9.16 0.48 -0.12
CA LEU A 96 -9.42 1.82 0.43
C LEU A 96 -10.93 2.15 0.49
N SER A 97 -11.72 1.58 -0.43
CA SER A 97 -13.17 1.82 -0.51
C SER A 97 -13.98 0.98 0.48
N ALA A 98 -13.44 -0.14 0.98
CA ALA A 98 -14.14 -1.11 1.84
C ALA A 98 -14.77 -0.52 3.13
N GLY A 99 -14.32 0.65 3.58
CA GLY A 99 -14.87 1.36 4.75
C GLY A 99 -15.39 2.78 4.50
N GLY A 100 -15.42 3.25 3.24
CA GLY A 100 -15.67 4.65 2.87
C GLY A 100 -17.09 4.96 2.36
N GLY A 101 -17.87 3.94 2.01
CA GLY A 101 -19.09 4.10 1.19
C GLY A 101 -18.74 4.19 -0.30
N LYS A 102 -19.76 4.11 -1.18
CA LYS A 102 -19.55 4.10 -2.63
C LYS A 102 -18.90 5.42 -3.06
N ALA A 103 -17.65 5.36 -3.50
CA ALA A 103 -16.96 6.52 -4.06
C ALA A 103 -17.73 7.03 -5.28
N ALA A 104 -17.89 8.36 -5.38
CA ALA A 104 -18.33 8.98 -6.61
C ALA A 104 -17.36 8.59 -7.74
N ALA A 105 -17.87 8.51 -8.98
CA ALA A 105 -17.01 8.23 -10.12
C ALA A 105 -15.84 9.23 -10.12
N PRO A 106 -14.59 8.78 -10.27
CA PRO A 106 -13.45 9.68 -10.29
C PRO A 106 -13.62 10.68 -11.43
N PRO A 107 -13.15 11.93 -11.27
CA PRO A 107 -13.13 12.89 -12.37
C PRO A 107 -12.32 12.32 -13.53
N ALA A 108 -12.62 12.78 -14.75
CA ALA A 108 -11.87 12.37 -15.92
C ALA A 108 -10.39 12.63 -15.70
N ALA A 109 -9.60 11.56 -15.79
CA ALA A 109 -8.16 11.64 -15.89
C ALA A 109 -7.79 12.58 -17.06
N GLY A 110 -6.76 13.40 -16.88
CA GLY A 110 -6.31 14.34 -17.91
C GLY A 110 -5.81 13.60 -19.15
N PRO A 111 -5.62 14.30 -20.29
CA PRO A 111 -5.04 13.68 -21.47
C PRO A 111 -3.64 13.13 -21.14
N VAL A 112 -3.32 11.95 -21.70
CA VAL A 112 -2.00 11.33 -21.60
C VAL A 112 -1.18 11.74 -22.82
N SER A 113 0.13 11.93 -22.65
CA SER A 113 1.03 12.22 -23.76
C SER A 113 0.94 11.17 -24.89
N THR A 114 1.04 11.62 -26.14
CA THR A 114 1.14 10.76 -27.33
C THR A 114 2.53 10.17 -27.52
N ASP A 115 3.53 10.59 -26.73
CA ASP A 115 4.85 9.97 -26.67
C ASP A 115 4.87 8.93 -25.54
N ALA A 116 5.24 7.69 -25.87
CA ALA A 116 5.20 6.56 -24.93
C ALA A 116 6.10 6.77 -23.71
N THR A 117 7.31 7.30 -23.93
CA THR A 117 8.26 7.57 -22.85
C THR A 117 7.75 8.70 -21.93
N ALA A 118 7.18 9.76 -22.48
CA ALA A 118 6.55 10.83 -21.72
C ALA A 118 5.33 10.34 -20.93
N ALA A 119 4.48 9.49 -21.51
CA ALA A 119 3.33 8.89 -20.83
C ALA A 119 3.76 8.06 -19.61
N LEU A 120 4.84 7.28 -19.73
CA LEU A 120 5.41 6.53 -18.60
C LEU A 120 5.95 7.47 -17.50
N LYS A 121 6.60 8.57 -17.87
CA LYS A 121 7.07 9.59 -16.91
C LYS A 121 5.91 10.31 -16.21
N GLU A 122 4.84 10.60 -16.93
CA GLU A 122 3.60 11.17 -16.37
C GLU A 122 2.96 10.23 -15.36
N LEU A 123 2.84 8.94 -15.69
CA LEU A 123 2.39 7.91 -14.76
C LEU A 123 3.31 7.79 -13.54
N ALA A 124 4.63 7.80 -13.72
CA ALA A 124 5.59 7.73 -12.63
C ALA A 124 5.42 8.90 -11.67
N ALA A 125 5.22 10.11 -12.20
CA ALA A 125 4.95 11.30 -11.40
C ALA A 125 3.58 11.21 -10.68
N ALA A 126 2.56 10.63 -11.31
CA ALA A 126 1.27 10.40 -10.67
C ALA A 126 1.37 9.41 -9.50
N GLU A 127 2.14 8.33 -9.65
CA GLU A 127 2.40 7.35 -8.58
C GLU A 127 3.20 7.97 -7.42
N ARG A 128 4.20 8.83 -7.68
CA ARG A 128 4.89 9.58 -6.62
C ARG A 128 3.94 10.49 -5.84
N ARG A 129 3.12 11.27 -6.55
CA ARG A 129 2.10 12.12 -5.90
C ARG A 129 1.11 11.30 -5.07
N ARG A 130 0.74 10.10 -5.53
CA ARG A 130 -0.11 9.18 -4.75
C ARG A 130 0.61 8.71 -3.48
N ALA A 131 1.86 8.28 -3.59
CA ALA A 131 2.67 7.87 -2.45
C ALA A 131 2.78 8.99 -1.40
N ASP A 132 3.11 10.21 -1.83
CA ASP A 132 3.23 11.38 -0.97
C ASP A 132 1.91 11.73 -0.28
N ALA A 133 0.80 11.75 -1.03
CA ALA A 133 -0.52 12.02 -0.46
C ALA A 133 -0.94 10.99 0.58
N HIS A 134 -0.63 9.71 0.37
CA HIS A 134 -0.89 8.67 1.37
C HIS A 134 0.03 8.80 2.58
N ALA A 135 1.31 9.13 2.38
CA ALA A 135 2.26 9.37 3.46
C ALA A 135 1.84 10.57 4.34
N GLU A 136 1.34 11.65 3.74
CA GLU A 136 0.78 12.79 4.48
C GLU A 136 -0.46 12.38 5.28
N ALA A 137 -1.36 11.58 4.69
CA ALA A 137 -2.56 11.11 5.36
C ALA A 137 -2.26 10.26 6.62
N LEU A 138 -1.11 9.57 6.68
CA LEU A 138 -0.68 8.78 7.85
C LEU A 138 -0.65 9.60 9.13
N LEU A 139 -0.30 10.89 9.04
CA LEU A 139 -0.11 11.77 10.20
C LEU A 139 -1.39 12.02 10.99
N THR A 140 -2.56 11.71 10.41
CA THR A 140 -3.87 11.97 11.02
C THR A 140 -4.81 10.76 10.98
N ALA A 141 -4.32 9.61 10.51
CA ALA A 141 -5.09 8.39 10.37
C ALA A 141 -5.09 7.58 11.68
N GLU A 142 -6.20 6.89 11.96
CA GLU A 142 -6.27 5.87 13.01
C GLU A 142 -5.32 4.70 12.68
N PRO A 143 -4.85 3.92 13.69
CA PRO A 143 -3.74 2.96 13.52
C PRO A 143 -3.94 1.95 12.40
N GLU A 144 -5.16 1.43 12.25
CA GLU A 144 -5.45 0.42 11.23
C GLU A 144 -5.45 1.00 9.81
N LEU A 145 -6.06 2.18 9.62
CA LEU A 145 -6.02 2.89 8.34
C LEU A 145 -4.59 3.35 8.01
N ALA A 146 -3.81 3.75 9.01
CA ALA A 146 -2.42 4.15 8.83
C ALA A 146 -1.57 2.98 8.28
N ARG A 147 -1.74 1.75 8.78
CA ARG A 147 -1.02 0.57 8.25
C ARG A 147 -1.37 0.31 6.79
N LEU A 148 -2.65 0.38 6.43
CA LEU A 148 -3.09 0.22 5.04
C LEU A 148 -2.48 1.30 4.14
N LEU A 149 -2.61 2.58 4.54
CA LEU A 149 -2.06 3.70 3.78
C LEU A 149 -0.54 3.60 3.61
N ALA A 150 0.19 3.13 4.62
CA ALA A 150 1.64 2.98 4.57
C ALA A 150 2.04 1.89 3.55
N SER A 151 1.32 0.76 3.55
CA SER A 151 1.54 -0.30 2.56
C SER A 151 1.25 0.18 1.14
N VAL A 152 0.13 0.88 0.92
CA VAL A 152 -0.24 1.44 -0.39
C VAL A 152 0.74 2.53 -0.85
N ALA A 153 1.23 3.37 0.06
CA ALA A 153 2.25 4.37 -0.23
C ALA A 153 3.57 3.72 -0.68
N GLY A 154 4.00 2.65 0.00
CA GLY A 154 5.17 1.87 -0.39
C GLY A 154 5.02 1.23 -1.77
N ALA A 155 3.86 0.64 -2.06
CA ALA A 155 3.57 0.08 -3.38
C ALA A 155 3.57 1.17 -4.48
N ALA A 156 2.97 2.33 -4.21
CA ALA A 156 2.97 3.48 -5.13
C ALA A 156 4.40 3.99 -5.41
N ALA A 157 5.25 4.08 -4.39
CA ALA A 157 6.65 4.44 -4.57
C ALA A 157 7.41 3.41 -5.43
N ALA A 158 7.16 2.11 -5.23
CA ALA A 158 7.73 1.05 -6.06
C ALA A 158 7.24 1.12 -7.52
N HIS A 159 5.95 1.38 -7.75
CA HIS A 159 5.39 1.57 -9.09
C HIS A 159 6.05 2.76 -9.80
N ALA A 160 6.22 3.89 -9.10
CA ALA A 160 6.91 5.05 -9.65
C ALA A 160 8.34 4.75 -10.08
N TYR A 161 9.06 3.92 -9.33
CA TYR A 161 10.38 3.44 -9.69
C TYR A 161 10.33 2.58 -10.96
N LEU A 162 9.48 1.55 -10.99
CA LEU A 162 9.35 0.63 -12.14
C LEU A 162 8.97 1.37 -13.44
N LEU A 163 8.03 2.33 -13.36
CA LEU A 163 7.65 3.16 -14.51
C LEU A 163 8.80 4.06 -14.99
N THR A 164 9.64 4.54 -14.06
CA THR A 164 10.82 5.32 -14.40
C THR A 164 11.86 4.46 -15.13
N GLU A 165 12.07 3.21 -14.70
CA GLU A 165 12.97 2.29 -15.40
C GLU A 165 12.42 1.89 -16.77
N LEU A 166 11.13 1.56 -16.87
CA LEU A 166 10.49 1.25 -18.15
C LEU A 166 10.62 2.42 -19.14
N ALA A 167 10.47 3.66 -18.68
CA ALA A 167 10.65 4.85 -19.52
C ALA A 167 12.09 5.01 -20.07
N LYS A 168 13.10 4.48 -19.37
CA LYS A 168 14.49 4.50 -19.85
C LYS A 168 14.70 3.41 -20.89
N GLU A 169 14.14 2.23 -20.67
CA GLU A 169 14.19 1.12 -21.61
C GLU A 169 13.49 1.48 -22.93
N THR A 170 12.35 2.17 -22.90
CA THR A 170 11.64 2.62 -24.11
C THR A 170 12.31 3.77 -24.84
N SER A 171 13.27 4.46 -24.21
CA SER A 171 14.01 5.57 -24.80
C SER A 171 15.34 5.15 -25.43
N SER A 172 15.73 3.87 -25.28
CA SER A 172 16.99 3.31 -25.76
C SER A 172 16.80 2.64 -27.11
#